data_AF-A0A7S1IGP5-F1
#
_entry.id   AF-A0A7S1IGP5-F1
#
_cell.length_a   1.000
_cell.length_b   1.000
_cell.length_c   1.000
_cell.angle_alpha   90.00
_cell.angle_beta   90.00
_cell.angle_gamma   90.00
#
_symmetry.space_group_name_H-M   'P 1'
#
loop_
_entity.id
_entity.type
_entity.pdbx_description
1 polymer ?
#
loop_
_entity_poly.entity_id
_entity_poly.type
_entity_poly.pdbx_seq_one_letter_code
_entity_poly.pdbx_strand_id
1 'polypeptide(L)'
;DCSASPETGFWAGPACSHCAVGYGGPACLVLCPDSCPQGQCQANGTCACPMGRASGACLAVCPATAAGECNGHGHCQASGDRALCVCSGLWAGEACAGCHPGVFGPAC
;
A
#
# COMPACT_ATOMS: atom_id res chain seq x y z
N ASP A 1 -16.64 27.82 1.53
CA ASP A 1 -15.49 27.15 2.16
C ASP A 1 -15.91 25.91 2.91
N CYS A 2 -15.09 24.87 2.84
CA CYS A 2 -15.26 23.67 3.65
C CYS A 2 -14.69 23.88 5.05
N SER A 3 -15.23 23.16 6.03
CA SER A 3 -14.70 23.19 7.39
C SER A 3 -13.31 22.53 7.44
N ALA A 4 -12.36 23.19 8.11
CA ALA A 4 -11.02 22.71 8.37
C ALA A 4 -10.66 22.97 9.83
N SER A 5 -11.14 22.11 10.73
CA SER A 5 -10.88 22.23 12.17
C SER A 5 -10.78 20.87 12.85
N PRO A 6 -10.09 20.77 13.99
CA PRO A 6 -10.04 19.54 14.79
C PRO A 6 -11.37 19.19 15.47
N GLU A 7 -12.37 20.09 15.46
CA GLU A 7 -13.69 19.86 16.06
C GLU A 7 -14.70 19.33 15.04
N THR A 8 -14.61 19.81 13.79
CA THR A 8 -15.58 19.53 12.73
C THR A 8 -15.02 18.72 11.56
N GLY A 9 -13.71 18.50 11.52
CA GLY A 9 -13.03 17.76 10.46
C GLY A 9 -12.31 18.65 9.44
N PHE A 10 -11.40 18.04 8.69
CA PHE A 10 -10.68 18.66 7.58
C PHE A 10 -11.28 18.19 6.25
N TRP A 11 -12.27 18.93 5.75
CA TRP A 11 -13.05 18.60 4.56
C TRP A 11 -12.58 19.38 3.32
N ALA A 12 -12.74 18.78 2.15
CA ALA A 12 -12.34 19.32 0.85
C ALA A 12 -13.32 18.91 -0.27
N GLY A 13 -13.15 19.53 -1.43
CA GLY A 13 -13.96 19.32 -2.62
C GLY A 13 -15.12 20.33 -2.76
N PRO A 14 -15.76 20.39 -3.94
CA PRO A 14 -16.79 21.38 -4.23
C PRO A 14 -18.06 21.23 -3.37
N ALA A 15 -18.27 20.04 -2.80
CA ALA A 15 -19.39 19.72 -1.91
C ALA A 15 -18.96 19.41 -0.45
N CYS A 16 -17.67 19.59 -0.11
CA CYS A 16 -17.11 19.23 1.20
C CYS A 16 -17.39 17.78 1.64
N SER A 17 -17.53 16.88 0.67
CA SER A 17 -17.83 15.46 0.86
C SER A 17 -16.58 14.57 0.84
N HIS A 18 -15.40 15.17 0.72
CA HIS A 18 -14.12 14.47 0.71
C HIS A 18 -13.24 15.01 1.84
N CYS A 19 -12.30 14.20 2.31
CA CYS A 19 -11.30 14.71 3.25
C CYS A 19 -10.25 15.53 2.51
N ALA A 20 -9.72 16.55 3.19
CA ALA A 20 -8.55 17.28 2.73
C ALA A 20 -7.35 16.32 2.58
N VAL A 21 -6.40 16.69 1.71
CA VAL A 21 -5.16 15.92 1.52
C VAL A 21 -4.48 15.74 2.88
N GLY A 22 -4.06 14.51 3.19
CA GLY A 22 -3.46 14.16 4.48
C GLY A 22 -4.47 13.82 5.59
N TYR A 23 -5.77 13.85 5.32
CA TYR A 23 -6.81 13.49 6.29
C TYR A 23 -7.73 12.39 5.79
N GLY A 24 -8.24 11.58 6.72
CA GLY A 24 -9.09 10.43 6.43
C GLY A 24 -10.06 10.10 7.56
N GLY A 25 -10.80 9.01 7.37
CA GLY A 25 -11.85 8.57 8.28
C GLY A 25 -13.19 9.30 8.06
N PRO A 26 -14.26 8.86 8.76
CA PRO A 26 -15.62 9.32 8.53
C PRO A 26 -15.86 10.80 8.89
N ALA A 27 -14.98 11.39 9.69
CA ALA A 27 -15.03 12.80 10.07
C ALA A 27 -13.82 13.61 9.55
N CYS A 28 -12.95 13.02 8.72
CA CYS A 28 -11.73 13.68 8.23
C CYS A 28 -10.85 14.28 9.34
N LEU A 29 -10.80 13.62 10.50
CA LEU A 29 -9.99 14.02 11.66
C LEU A 29 -8.73 13.17 11.83
N VAL A 30 -8.63 12.08 11.06
CA VAL A 30 -7.52 11.14 11.17
C VAL A 30 -6.40 11.62 10.27
N LEU A 31 -5.23 11.91 10.84
CA LEU A 31 -4.04 12.20 10.05
C LEU A 31 -3.63 10.93 9.29
N CYS A 32 -3.52 11.07 7.98
CA CYS A 32 -2.98 10.06 7.10
C CYS A 32 -1.52 10.42 6.79
N PRO A 33 -0.66 9.44 6.50
CA PRO A 33 0.67 9.70 5.96
C PRO A 33 0.51 10.57 4.71
N ASP A 34 1.16 11.74 4.70
CA ASP A 34 0.90 12.98 3.94
C ASP A 34 0.57 12.90 2.45
N SER A 35 0.63 11.74 1.81
CA SER A 35 0.39 11.66 0.39
C SER A 35 -0.63 10.64 -0.06
N CYS A 36 -0.78 9.46 0.55
CA CYS A 36 -1.65 8.33 0.12
C CYS A 36 -2.26 8.46 -1.31
N PRO A 37 -1.50 8.78 -2.37
CA PRO A 37 -2.11 9.43 -3.55
C PRO A 37 -2.59 8.37 -4.54
N GLN A 38 -2.13 7.14 -4.30
CA GLN A 38 -2.42 5.94 -5.05
C GLN A 38 -3.28 4.98 -4.22
N GLY A 39 -3.72 5.36 -3.02
CA GLY A 39 -4.44 4.49 -2.09
C GLY A 39 -5.66 5.15 -1.43
N GLN A 40 -6.30 4.43 -0.53
CA GLN A 40 -7.41 4.95 0.28
C GLN A 40 -6.99 5.05 1.73
N CYS A 41 -7.06 6.25 2.30
CA CYS A 41 -6.79 6.40 3.72
C CYS A 41 -7.93 5.78 4.56
N GLN A 42 -7.54 4.84 5.41
CA GLN A 42 -8.42 4.14 6.33
C GLN A 42 -8.64 4.95 7.60
N ALA A 43 -9.71 4.63 8.33
CA ALA A 43 -10.07 5.32 9.57
C ALA A 43 -9.04 5.13 10.71
N ASN A 44 -8.09 4.20 10.58
CA ASN A 44 -7.00 4.00 11.53
C ASN A 44 -5.73 4.81 11.19
N GLY A 45 -5.75 5.65 10.14
CA GLY A 45 -4.60 6.44 9.72
C GLY A 45 -3.59 5.65 8.88
N THR A 46 -3.97 4.47 8.38
CA THR A 46 -3.15 3.71 7.41
C THR A 46 -3.67 3.92 6.00
N CYS A 47 -2.78 3.88 5.02
CA CYS A 47 -3.15 3.93 3.61
C CYS A 47 -3.38 2.50 3.10
N ALA A 48 -4.61 2.18 2.71
CA ALA A 48 -4.90 0.92 2.02
C ALA A 48 -4.46 1.05 0.56
N CYS A 49 -3.46 0.26 0.20
CA CYS A 49 -2.90 0.27 -1.14
C CYS A 49 -3.67 -0.63 -2.11
N PRO A 50 -3.80 -0.24 -3.39
CA PRO A 50 -4.26 -1.14 -4.42
C PRO A 50 -3.24 -2.26 -4.62
N MET A 51 -3.66 -3.37 -5.23
CA MET A 51 -2.77 -4.48 -5.58
C MET A 51 -1.55 -3.99 -6.38
N GLY A 52 -0.39 -4.60 -6.12
CA GLY A 52 0.88 -4.24 -6.73
C GLY A 52 1.58 -3.05 -6.09
N ARG A 53 1.05 -2.48 -5.00
CA ARG A 53 1.68 -1.35 -4.29
C ARG A 53 1.68 -1.56 -2.78
N ALA A 54 2.72 -1.06 -2.13
CA ALA A 54 2.83 -0.98 -0.67
C ALA A 54 3.58 0.31 -0.28
N SER A 55 3.96 0.42 1.00
CA SER A 55 4.44 1.62 1.72
C SER A 55 3.36 2.50 2.32
N GLY A 56 3.74 3.38 3.25
CA GLY A 56 2.80 4.27 3.96
C GLY A 56 1.99 5.20 3.06
N ALA A 57 2.45 5.43 1.83
CA ALA A 57 1.77 6.24 0.82
C ALA A 57 1.36 5.46 -0.45
N CYS A 58 1.55 4.13 -0.50
CA CYS A 58 1.29 3.31 -1.69
C CYS A 58 2.07 3.75 -2.95
N LEU A 59 3.21 4.41 -2.74
CA LEU A 59 4.06 4.87 -3.82
C LEU A 59 5.00 3.76 -4.30
N ALA A 60 5.36 2.84 -3.41
CA ALA A 60 6.29 1.77 -3.75
C ALA A 60 5.56 0.65 -4.49
N VAL A 61 6.14 0.25 -5.62
CA VAL A 61 5.59 -0.81 -6.49
C VAL A 61 6.20 -2.15 -6.08
N CYS A 62 5.34 -3.15 -5.93
CA CYS A 62 5.74 -4.51 -5.62
C CYS A 62 6.43 -5.14 -6.83
N PRO A 63 7.51 -5.89 -6.62
CA PRO A 63 8.12 -6.67 -7.68
C PRO A 63 7.10 -7.62 -8.30
N ALA A 64 7.06 -7.67 -9.62
CA ALA A 64 6.13 -8.50 -10.38
C ALA A 64 6.83 -9.11 -11.59
N THR A 65 6.34 -10.27 -12.02
CA THR A 65 6.76 -10.92 -13.27
C THR A 65 5.57 -10.98 -14.24
N ALA A 66 5.75 -11.64 -15.39
CA ALA A 66 4.64 -11.91 -16.30
C ALA A 66 3.51 -12.74 -15.66
N ALA A 67 3.78 -13.48 -14.58
CA ALA A 67 2.79 -14.24 -13.84
C ALA A 67 2.02 -13.39 -12.79
N GLY A 68 2.43 -12.14 -12.56
CA GLY A 68 1.79 -11.22 -11.61
C GLY A 68 2.69 -10.79 -10.46
N GLU A 69 2.07 -10.16 -9.46
CA GLU A 69 2.71 -9.71 -8.23
C GLU A 69 3.43 -10.88 -7.53
N CYS A 70 4.70 -10.68 -7.17
CA CYS A 70 5.51 -11.68 -6.50
C CYS A 70 5.48 -13.06 -7.19
N ASN A 71 5.30 -13.08 -8.52
CA ASN A 71 5.15 -14.28 -9.34
C ASN A 71 4.06 -15.26 -8.84
N GLY A 72 3.09 -14.78 -8.04
CA GLY A 72 2.10 -15.64 -7.37
C GLY A 72 2.68 -16.53 -6.26
N HIS A 73 3.95 -16.36 -5.91
CA HIS A 73 4.69 -17.15 -4.92
C HIS A 73 5.05 -16.34 -3.68
N GLY A 74 4.29 -15.29 -3.40
CA GLY A 74 4.49 -14.43 -2.25
C GLY A 74 3.36 -13.42 -2.10
N HIS A 75 3.49 -12.57 -1.09
CA HIS A 75 2.64 -11.40 -0.94
C HIS A 75 3.49 -10.15 -0.85
N CYS A 76 2.98 -9.05 -1.38
CA CYS A 76 3.67 -7.79 -1.23
C CYS A 76 3.50 -7.21 0.18
N GLN A 77 4.62 -6.77 0.75
CA GLN A 77 4.67 -6.12 2.05
C GLN A 77 5.43 -4.80 1.98
N ALA A 78 4.94 -3.82 2.74
CA ALA A 78 5.65 -2.58 2.97
C ALA A 78 6.89 -2.82 3.84
N SER A 79 8.04 -2.30 3.41
CA SER A 79 9.28 -2.28 4.17
C SER A 79 9.84 -0.86 4.15
N GLY A 80 9.40 -0.03 5.10
CA GLY A 80 9.66 1.41 5.09
C GLY A 80 9.05 2.07 3.85
N ASP A 81 9.89 2.78 3.09
CA ASP A 81 9.51 3.44 1.84
C ASP A 81 9.52 2.52 0.61
N ARG A 82 9.77 1.21 0.80
CA ARG A 82 9.81 0.21 -0.27
C ARG A 82 8.66 -0.78 -0.16
N ALA A 83 8.39 -1.47 -1.25
CA ALA A 83 7.51 -2.61 -1.35
C ALA A 83 8.36 -3.82 -1.73
N LEU A 84 8.30 -4.88 -0.94
CA LEU A 84 9.07 -6.10 -1.15
C LEU A 84 8.13 -7.30 -1.22
N CYS A 85 8.48 -8.28 -2.03
CA CYS A 85 7.81 -9.56 -2.01
C CYS A 85 8.31 -10.42 -0.86
N VAL A 86 7.39 -10.86 -0.01
CA VAL A 86 7.63 -11.89 0.99
C VAL A 86 7.27 -13.23 0.37
N CYS A 87 8.29 -13.98 -0.03
CA CYS A 87 8.13 -15.25 -0.72
C CYS A 87 7.60 -16.34 0.21
N SER A 88 6.78 -17.22 -0.37
CA SER A 88 6.20 -18.39 0.29
C SER A 88 7.04 -19.63 0.01
N GLY A 89 7.12 -20.58 0.95
CA GLY A 89 7.82 -21.85 0.72
C GLY A 89 9.31 -21.68 0.45
N LEU A 90 9.83 -22.34 -0.60
CA LEU A 90 11.24 -22.26 -0.99
C LEU A 90 11.50 -21.29 -2.16
N TRP A 91 10.51 -20.46 -2.50
CA TRP A 91 10.66 -19.41 -3.50
C TRP A 91 11.49 -18.25 -2.94
N ALA A 92 12.28 -17.62 -3.80
CA ALA A 92 13.23 -16.59 -3.45
C ALA A 92 13.45 -15.58 -4.59
N GLY A 93 14.23 -14.54 -4.27
CA GLY A 93 14.51 -13.43 -5.17
C GLY A 93 13.51 -12.29 -5.02
N GLU A 94 13.81 -11.17 -5.68
CA GLU A 94 13.07 -9.91 -5.51
C GLU A 94 11.57 -10.05 -5.83
N ALA A 95 11.22 -10.86 -6.84
CA ALA A 95 9.85 -11.14 -7.25
C ALA A 95 9.40 -12.58 -6.99
N CYS A 96 10.07 -13.33 -6.10
CA CYS A 96 9.78 -14.75 -5.80
C CYS A 96 9.76 -15.64 -7.06
N ALA A 97 10.64 -15.35 -8.01
CA ALA A 97 10.69 -16.02 -9.31
C ALA A 97 11.76 -17.13 -9.39
N GLY A 98 12.60 -17.25 -8.36
CA GLY A 98 13.64 -18.28 -8.28
C GLY A 98 13.48 -19.15 -7.04
N CYS A 99 14.34 -20.15 -6.89
CA CYS A 99 14.39 -20.97 -5.69
C CYS A 99 15.48 -20.49 -4.74
N HIS A 100 15.34 -20.82 -3.46
CA HIS A 100 16.44 -20.72 -2.51
C HIS A 100 17.66 -21.51 -3.01
N PRO A 101 18.89 -21.11 -2.63
CA PRO A 101 20.11 -21.78 -3.05
C PRO A 101 20.09 -23.28 -2.73
N GLY A 102 20.39 -24.12 -3.73
CA GLY A 102 20.41 -25.57 -3.59
C GLY A 102 19.05 -26.26 -3.72
N VAL A 103 17.97 -25.51 -3.95
CA VAL A 103 16.64 -26.04 -4.27
C VAL A 103 16.45 -26.02 -5.79
N PHE A 104 15.91 -27.12 -6.33
CA PHE A 104 15.71 -27.30 -7.76
C PHE A 104 14.36 -27.96 -8.03
N GLY A 105 13.73 -27.60 -9.14
CA GLY A 105 12.46 -28.19 -9.57
C GLY A 105 11.42 -27.11 -9.91
N PRO A 106 10.27 -27.53 -10.45
CA PRO A 106 9.22 -26.61 -10.93
C PRO A 106 8.46 -25.89 -9.80
N ALA A 107 8.59 -26.36 -8.56
CA ALA A 107 7.84 -25.83 -7.42
C ALA A 107 8.71 -25.10 -6.40
N CYS A 108 10.04 -25.10 -6.56
CA CYS A 108 10.99 -24.86 -5.47
C CYS A 108 10.56 -25.63 -4.20
#